data_AF-A0A6P6BSC2-F1
#
_entry.id   AF-A0A6P6BSC2-F1
#
_cell.length_a   1.000
_cell.length_b   1.000
_cell.length_c   1.000
_cell.angle_alpha   90.00
_cell.angle_beta   90.00
_cell.angle_gamma   90.00
#
_symmetry.space_group_name_H-M   'P 1'
#
loop_
_entity.id
_entity.type
_entity.pdbx_description
1 polymer ?
#
loop_
_entity_poly.entity_id
_entity_poly.type
_entity_poly.pdbx_seq_one_letter_code
_entity_poly.pdbx_strand_id
1 'polypeptide(L)'
;MLGAEVEETLKRLQSQKGVQGIIVVNTEGIPIKSTMDNPTTTQYANLMHNFILKARSTVREIDPQNDLTFLRIRSKKNEIMVAPEGSGRPATELVTKLTLTQEQWG
;
A
#
# COMPACT_ATOMS: atom_id res chain seq x y z
N MET A 1 15.49 14.40 -6.83
CA MET A 1 16.04 13.24 -6.08
C MET A 1 14.97 12.21 -5.71
N LEU A 2 13.75 12.62 -5.31
CA LEU A 2 12.62 11.73 -4.98
C LEU A 2 12.27 10.66 -6.04
N GLY A 3 12.32 11.00 -7.33
CA GLY A 3 11.91 10.08 -8.39
C GLY A 3 12.78 8.81 -8.50
N ALA A 4 14.09 8.91 -8.24
CA ALA A 4 15.00 7.78 -8.40
C ALA A 4 14.83 6.71 -7.32
N GLU A 5 14.60 7.13 -6.07
CA GLU A 5 14.39 6.23 -4.93
C GLU A 5 13.07 5.46 -5.03
N VAL A 6 12.01 6.14 -5.48
CA VAL A 6 10.70 5.53 -5.75
C VAL A 6 10.82 4.49 -6.88
N GLU A 7 11.56 4.80 -7.94
CA GLU A 7 11.75 3.85 -9.04
C GLU A 7 12.56 2.62 -8.65
N GLU A 8 13.60 2.77 -7.84
CA GLU A 8 14.36 1.64 -7.31
C GLU A 8 13.50 0.77 -6.39
N THR A 9 12.72 1.38 -5.51
CA THR A 9 11.81 0.68 -4.60
C THR A 9 10.73 -0.07 -5.38
N LEU A 10 10.14 0.55 -6.40
CA LEU A 10 9.20 -0.09 -7.31
C LEU A 10 9.82 -1.31 -8.01
N LYS A 11 11.03 -1.19 -8.55
CA LYS A 11 11.73 -2.34 -9.19
C LYS A 11 11.98 -3.48 -8.20
N ARG A 12 12.41 -3.15 -6.97
CA ARG A 12 12.57 -4.15 -5.90
C ARG A 12 11.25 -4.84 -5.57
N LEU A 13 10.16 -4.10 -5.44
CA LEU A 13 8.85 -4.66 -5.14
C LEU A 13 8.32 -5.52 -6.29
N GLN A 14 8.48 -5.08 -7.54
CA GLN A 14 8.10 -5.87 -8.73
C GLN A 14 8.88 -7.19 -8.82
N SER A 15 10.14 -7.23 -8.37
CA SER A 15 10.94 -8.45 -8.37
C SER A 15 10.51 -9.49 -7.33
N GLN A 16 9.65 -9.13 -6.37
CA GLN A 16 9.20 -10.07 -5.35
C GLN A 16 8.16 -11.05 -5.91
N LYS A 17 8.41 -12.35 -5.69
CA LYS A 17 7.47 -13.41 -6.08
C LYS A 17 6.13 -13.23 -5.34
N GLY A 18 5.05 -13.13 -6.11
CA GLY A 18 3.69 -12.97 -5.57
C GLY A 18 3.23 -11.52 -5.47
N VAL A 19 3.97 -10.53 -5.97
CA VAL A 19 3.42 -9.18 -6.18
C VAL A 19 2.67 -9.16 -7.51
N GLN A 20 1.35 -8.92 -7.48
CA GLN A 20 0.57 -8.75 -8.73
C GLN A 20 0.32 -7.27 -9.08
N GLY A 21 0.48 -6.34 -8.13
CA GLY A 21 0.20 -4.92 -8.36
C GLY A 21 0.91 -4.02 -7.36
N ILE A 22 1.37 -2.86 -7.81
CA ILE A 22 1.91 -1.83 -6.92
C ILE A 22 1.24 -0.51 -7.30
N ILE A 23 0.83 0.26 -6.30
CA ILE A 23 0.21 1.55 -6.49
C ILE A 23 0.95 2.56 -5.59
N VAL A 24 1.45 3.63 -6.17
CA VAL A 24 2.01 4.76 -5.43
C VAL A 24 0.97 5.85 -5.48
N VAL A 25 0.58 6.36 -4.31
CA VAL A 25 -0.43 7.41 -4.19
C VAL A 25 0.20 8.63 -3.53
N ASN A 26 -0.30 9.83 -3.82
CA ASN A 26 0.10 11.02 -3.08
C ASN A 26 -0.68 11.11 -1.74
N THR A 27 -0.43 12.16 -0.97
CA THR A 27 -1.14 12.43 0.30
C THR A 27 -2.62 12.75 0.12
N GLU A 28 -3.06 13.06 -1.10
CA GLU A 28 -4.46 13.36 -1.47
C GLU A 28 -5.19 12.10 -1.98
N GLY A 29 -4.52 10.94 -2.02
CA GLY A 29 -5.09 9.70 -2.55
C GLY A 29 -5.09 9.59 -4.07
N ILE A 30 -4.40 10.49 -4.78
CA ILE A 30 -4.25 10.47 -6.24
C ILE A 30 -3.11 9.50 -6.62
N PRO A 31 -3.35 8.52 -7.51
CA PRO A 31 -2.30 7.64 -7.99
C PRO A 31 -1.21 8.39 -8.77
N ILE A 32 0.04 8.26 -8.35
CA ILE A 32 1.24 8.79 -9.04
C ILE A 32 1.79 7.74 -10.03
N LYS A 33 1.85 6.48 -9.60
CA LYS A 33 2.42 5.39 -10.39
C LYS A 33 1.71 4.09 -10.06
N SER A 34 1.44 3.27 -11.06
CA SER A 34 0.79 1.97 -10.86
C SER A 34 1.29 0.95 -11.87
N THR A 35 1.30 -0.31 -11.46
CA THR A 35 1.52 -1.45 -12.36
C THR A 35 0.22 -2.13 -12.76
N MET A 36 -0.92 -1.61 -12.30
CA MET A 36 -2.27 -2.10 -12.59
C MET A 36 -2.98 -1.21 -13.60
N ASP A 37 -4.12 -1.65 -14.10
CA ASP A 37 -5.00 -0.84 -14.96
C ASP A 37 -5.53 0.39 -14.22
N ASN A 38 -5.77 1.48 -14.96
CA ASN A 38 -6.19 2.76 -14.40
C ASN A 38 -7.49 2.69 -13.58
N PRO A 39 -8.57 2.00 -14.04
CA PRO A 39 -9.80 1.88 -13.26
C PRO A 39 -9.57 1.22 -11.89
N THR A 40 -8.88 0.08 -11.87
CA THR A 40 -8.55 -0.64 -10.64
C THR A 40 -7.67 0.20 -9.74
N THR A 41 -6.65 0.84 -10.30
CA THR A 41 -5.73 1.73 -9.56
C THR A 41 -6.48 2.83 -8.81
N THR A 42 -7.35 3.57 -9.50
CA THR A 42 -8.12 4.67 -8.92
C THR A 42 -9.08 4.17 -7.84
N GLN A 43 -9.73 3.03 -8.06
CA GLN A 43 -10.62 2.43 -7.07
C GLN A 43 -9.85 2.06 -5.78
N TYR A 44 -8.73 1.35 -5.91
CA TYR A 44 -7.93 0.95 -4.75
C TYR A 44 -7.34 2.16 -4.02
N ALA A 45 -6.82 3.15 -4.75
CA ALA A 45 -6.26 4.36 -4.16
C ALA A 45 -7.28 5.10 -3.29
N ASN A 46 -8.49 5.34 -3.80
CA ASN A 46 -9.55 6.03 -3.06
C ASN A 46 -10.03 5.24 -1.83
N LEU A 47 -10.27 3.93 -1.98
CA LEU A 47 -10.74 3.08 -0.88
C LEU A 47 -9.69 2.96 0.22
N MET A 48 -8.43 2.74 -0.15
CA MET A 48 -7.35 2.59 0.81
C MET A 48 -6.98 3.90 1.48
N HIS A 49 -7.04 5.02 0.76
CA HIS A 49 -6.82 6.34 1.36
C HIS A 49 -7.80 6.60 2.49
N ASN A 50 -9.10 6.45 2.23
CA ASN A 50 -10.15 6.60 3.26
C ASN A 50 -9.99 5.61 4.41
N PHE A 51 -9.63 4.36 4.12
CA PHE A 51 -9.37 3.35 5.14
C PHE A 51 -8.22 3.75 6.07
N ILE A 52 -7.10 4.20 5.51
CA ILE A 52 -5.92 4.61 6.26
C ILE A 52 -6.19 5.83 7.13
N LEU A 53 -6.93 6.82 6.60
CA LEU A 53 -7.36 7.97 7.39
C LEU A 53 -8.11 7.53 8.65
N LYS A 54 -9.07 6.61 8.49
CA LYS A 54 -9.86 6.11 9.63
C LYS A 54 -9.02 5.24 10.58
N ALA A 55 -8.20 4.35 10.04
CA ALA A 55 -7.33 3.48 10.83
C ALA A 55 -6.34 4.29 11.68
N ARG A 56 -5.72 5.32 11.10
CA ARG A 56 -4.83 6.24 11.82
C ARG A 56 -5.57 6.97 12.94
N SER A 57 -6.77 7.49 12.68
CA SER A 57 -7.59 8.12 13.72
C SER A 57 -7.90 7.15 14.86
N THR A 58 -8.27 5.91 14.55
CA THR A 58 -8.55 4.89 15.58
C THR A 58 -7.31 4.50 16.39
N VAL A 59 -6.13 4.40 15.77
CA VAL A 59 -4.87 4.16 16.51
C VAL A 59 -4.59 5.32 17.48
N ARG A 60 -4.76 6.57 17.03
CA ARG A 60 -4.57 7.77 17.86
C ARG A 60 -5.64 7.93 18.95
N GLU A 61 -6.86 7.43 18.73
CA GLU A 61 -7.92 7.37 19.75
C GLU A 61 -7.57 6.39 20.89
N ILE A 62 -6.84 5.31 20.59
CA ILE A 62 -6.38 4.34 21.59
C ILE A 62 -5.17 4.89 22.36
N ASP A 63 -4.18 5.40 21.64
CA ASP A 63 -3.00 6.06 22.21
C ASP A 63 -2.57 7.24 21.32
N PRO A 64 -2.71 8.49 21.79
CA PRO A 64 -2.32 9.67 21.03
C PRO A 64 -0.83 9.75 20.66
N GLN A 65 0.04 8.98 21.33
CA GLN A 65 1.47 8.92 21.04
C GLN A 65 1.81 7.92 19.93
N ASN A 66 0.87 7.06 19.54
CA ASN A 66 1.08 6.06 18.51
C ASN A 66 0.64 6.61 17.15
N ASP A 67 1.41 6.28 16.11
CA ASP A 67 1.03 6.57 14.73
C ASP A 67 1.02 5.29 13.90
N LEU A 68 0.12 5.25 12.92
CA LEU A 68 0.04 4.11 12.02
C LEU A 68 1.25 4.15 11.09
N THR A 69 2.15 3.17 11.22
CA THR A 69 3.38 3.09 10.42
C THR A 69 3.26 2.10 9.27
N PHE A 70 2.51 1.02 9.47
CA PHE A 70 2.35 -0.03 8.49
C PHE A 70 1.05 -0.80 8.74
N LEU A 71 0.34 -1.12 7.67
CA LEU A 71 -0.91 -1.86 7.69
C LEU A 71 -0.81 -3.05 6.72
N ARG A 72 -1.19 -4.24 7.18
CA ARG A 72 -1.28 -5.44 6.35
C ARG A 72 -2.67 -6.04 6.46
N ILE A 73 -3.42 -6.01 5.36
CA ILE A 73 -4.72 -6.65 5.24
C ILE A 73 -4.53 -7.94 4.45
N ARG A 74 -4.87 -9.09 5.05
CA ARG A 74 -4.83 -10.39 4.40
C ARG A 74 -6.25 -10.92 4.21
N SER A 75 -6.56 -11.31 2.99
CA SER A 75 -7.79 -12.02 2.62
C SER A 75 -7.43 -13.41 2.08
N LYS A 76 -8.44 -14.23 1.78
CA LYS A 76 -8.22 -15.57 1.18
C LYS A 76 -7.54 -15.52 -0.19
N LYS A 77 -7.81 -14.46 -0.97
CA LYS A 77 -7.33 -14.32 -2.35
C LYS A 77 -6.09 -13.42 -2.45
N ASN A 78 -6.04 -12.41 -1.60
CA ASN A 78 -5.20 -11.23 -1.78
C ASN A 78 -4.61 -10.75 -0.46
N GLU A 79 -3.42 -10.18 -0.53
CA GLU A 79 -2.79 -9.44 0.56
C GLU A 79 -2.56 -8.00 0.10
N ILE A 80 -2.73 -7.05 1.02
CA ILE A 80 -2.56 -5.62 0.76
C ILE A 80 -1.68 -5.09 1.88
N MET A 81 -0.57 -4.46 1.50
CA MET A 81 0.39 -3.86 2.41
C MET A 81 0.37 -2.35 2.18
N VAL A 82 0.13 -1.56 3.21
CA VAL A 82 0.03 -0.11 3.09
C VAL A 82 1.00 0.53 4.06
N ALA A 83 1.86 1.40 3.55
CA ALA A 83 2.79 2.19 4.33
C ALA A 83 2.36 3.67 4.23
N PRO A 84 1.61 4.21 5.21
CA PRO A 84 1.34 5.63 5.29
C PRO A 84 2.64 6.43 5.53
N GLU A 85 2.69 7.65 5.01
CA GLU A 85 3.83 8.55 5.18
C GLU A 85 4.00 8.93 6.67
N GLY A 86 5.18 8.62 7.22
CA GLY A 86 5.48 8.74 8.65
C GLY A 86 6.78 8.02 9.09
N SER A 87 7.32 7.12 8.27
CA SER A 87 8.54 6.34 8.57
C SER A 87 9.85 6.98 8.09
N GLY A 88 9.89 8.29 7.86
CA GLY A 88 11.08 8.98 7.34
C GLY A 88 11.34 8.76 5.85
N ARG A 89 10.34 8.26 5.10
CA ARG A 89 10.36 8.20 3.64
C ARG A 89 9.33 9.14 3.05
N PRO A 90 9.69 9.93 2.03
CA PRO A 90 8.77 10.83 1.36
C PRO A 90 7.82 10.09 0.42
N ALA A 91 6.53 10.43 0.50
CA ALA A 91 5.41 9.97 -0.32
C ALA A 91 4.92 8.51 -0.12
N THR A 92 3.61 8.43 0.10
CA THR A 92 2.76 7.25 0.34
C THR A 92 3.01 6.07 -0.62
N GLU A 93 3.48 4.94 -0.08
CA GLU A 93 3.60 3.68 -0.83
C GLU A 93 2.42 2.75 -0.48
N LEU A 94 1.43 2.64 -1.39
CA LEU A 94 0.41 1.61 -1.31
C LEU A 94 0.89 0.33 -2.02
N VAL A 95 1.59 -0.54 -1.29
CA VAL A 95 2.10 -1.80 -1.86
C VAL A 95 1.04 -2.90 -1.82
N THR A 96 0.26 -3.06 -2.89
CA THR A 96 -0.69 -4.19 -2.98
C THR A 96 0.03 -5.52 -3.25
N LYS A 97 0.63 -6.13 -2.21
CA LYS A 97 1.25 -7.46 -2.33
C LYS A 97 0.20 -8.56 -2.46
N LEU A 98 -0.27 -8.82 -3.68
CA LEU A 98 -1.26 -9.86 -3.96
C LEU A 98 -0.67 -11.29 -3.91
N THR A 99 -0.34 -11.78 -2.70
CA THR A 99 0.11 -13.16 -2.51
C THR A 99 -1.06 -14.13 -2.72
N LEU A 100 -1.04 -14.89 -3.83
CA LEU A 100 -1.86 -16.10 -3.94
C LEU A 100 -1.28 -17.13 -2.95
N THR A 101 -1.93 -17.34 -1.81
CA THR A 101 -1.75 -18.63 -1.14
C THR A 101 -2.49 -19.66 -1.98
N GLN A 102 -1.73 -20.39 -2.79
CA GLN A 102 -2.16 -21.68 -3.27
C GLN A 102 -2.36 -22.53 -2.01
N GLU A 103 -3.59 -22.62 -1.51
CA GLU A 103 -3.95 -23.74 -0.66
C GLU A 103 -3.65 -24.99 -1.49
N GLN A 104 -2.61 -25.68 -1.07
CA GLN A 104 -2.38 -27.09 -1.37
C GLN A 104 -3.62 -27.84 -0.86
N TRP A 105 -4.63 -27.99 -1.71
CA TRP A 105 -5.65 -29.00 -1.53
C TRP A 105 -5.09 -30.28 -2.17
N GLY A 106 -4.45 -31.10 -1.33
CA GLY A 106 -4.41 -32.55 -1.54
C GLY A 106 -5.72 -33.16 -1.05
#